data_AF-A0AA42ZEM2-F1
#
_entry.id   AF-A0AA42ZEM2-F1
#
_cell.length_a   1.000
_cell.length_b   1.000
_cell.length_c   1.000
_cell.angle_alpha   90.00
_cell.angle_beta   90.00
_cell.angle_gamma   90.00
#
_symmetry.space_group_name_H-M   'P 1'
#
loop_
_entity.id
_entity.type
_entity.pdbx_description
1 polymer ?
#
loop_
_entity_poly.entity_id
_entity_poly.type
_entity_poly.pdbx_seq_one_letter_code
_entity_poly.pdbx_strand_id
1 'polypeptide(L)'
;MVNWAVELARIYKHKSGGANLHGVILYTDANPHVKKLLGDDDYWTALDDISGPLWCIYAIKAKQGSHRMPRVPRETVSMMVPVWKEPAENRELLDDFGIDSTQYLPMLSVFGESEDGEGTILNKNVKLVDSSVEDAFAKLREVFLIISEAAEKISAEYMNDNIRAYTAVEYALKGYNELQSVKRVAKIWKALKSYR
;
A
#
# COMPACT_ATOMS: atom_id res chain seq x y z
N MET A 1 -8.22 15.52 15.87
CA MET A 1 -6.75 15.55 15.75
C MET A 1 -6.47 15.36 14.28
N VAL A 2 -5.72 16.25 13.62
CA VAL A 2 -5.52 16.15 12.17
C VAL A 2 -4.58 14.98 11.89
N ASN A 3 -4.96 14.10 10.96
CA ASN A 3 -4.17 12.94 10.56
C ASN A 3 -2.82 13.39 9.94
N TRP A 4 -1.70 12.81 10.38
CA TRP A 4 -0.36 13.20 9.90
C TRP A 4 -0.17 12.97 8.39
N ALA A 5 -0.86 11.99 7.81
CA ALA A 5 -0.82 11.74 6.36
C ALA A 5 -1.49 12.89 5.58
N VAL A 6 -2.54 13.49 6.15
CA VAL A 6 -3.16 14.70 5.60
C VAL A 6 -2.23 15.90 5.74
N GLU A 7 -1.51 16.03 6.86
CA GLU A 7 -0.51 17.08 7.02
C GLU A 7 0.62 16.94 5.99
N LEU A 8 1.14 15.72 5.78
CA LEU A 8 2.14 15.46 4.75
C LEU A 8 1.61 15.77 3.35
N ALA A 9 0.39 15.36 3.02
CA ALA A 9 -0.26 15.67 1.75
C ALA A 9 -0.40 17.19 1.52
N ARG A 10 -0.68 17.95 2.57
CA ARG A 10 -0.78 19.41 2.51
C ARG A 10 0.57 20.11 2.37
N ILE A 11 1.62 19.58 2.99
CA ILE A 11 3.00 20.11 2.91
C ILE A 11 3.59 19.84 1.53
N TYR A 12 3.47 18.59 1.06
CA TYR A 12 4.03 18.14 -0.21
C TYR A 12 2.92 18.09 -1.27
N LYS A 13 2.63 19.27 -1.84
CA LYS A 13 1.77 19.36 -3.02
C LYS A 13 2.49 18.79 -4.23
N HIS A 14 1.74 18.09 -5.09
CA HIS A 14 2.20 17.61 -6.39
C HIS A 14 2.79 18.74 -7.24
N LYS A 15 3.70 18.39 -8.16
CA LYS A 15 4.28 19.36 -9.10
C LYS A 15 3.17 19.86 -10.04
N SER A 16 2.61 21.04 -9.76
CA SER A 16 1.65 21.82 -10.58
C SER A 16 0.69 21.03 -11.49
N GLY A 17 -0.59 20.92 -11.08
CA GLY A 17 -1.66 20.37 -11.93
C GLY A 17 -1.86 18.85 -11.84
N GLY A 18 -1.34 18.21 -10.79
CA GLY A 18 -1.59 16.80 -10.48
C GLY A 18 -2.89 16.58 -9.73
N ALA A 19 -3.31 15.32 -9.59
CA ALA A 19 -4.39 14.97 -8.68
C ALA A 19 -3.90 15.10 -7.22
N ASN A 20 -4.77 15.47 -6.29
CA ASN A 20 -4.50 15.36 -4.84
C ASN A 20 -4.58 13.89 -4.39
N LEU A 21 -3.71 13.07 -4.98
CA LEU A 21 -3.58 11.65 -4.71
C LEU A 21 -2.18 11.39 -4.16
N HIS A 22 -2.11 10.49 -3.19
CA HIS A 22 -0.87 10.14 -2.52
C HIS A 22 -0.74 8.62 -2.39
N GLY A 23 0.49 8.13 -2.41
CA GLY A 23 0.83 6.74 -2.15
C GLY A 23 1.75 6.62 -0.95
N VAL A 24 1.56 5.60 -0.11
CA VAL A 24 2.54 5.21 0.91
C VAL A 24 2.90 3.75 0.73
N ILE A 25 4.18 3.47 0.48
CA ILE A 25 4.73 2.12 0.54
C ILE A 25 5.07 1.81 1.99
N LEU A 26 4.34 0.88 2.58
CA LEU A 26 4.48 0.44 3.96
C LEU A 26 5.26 -0.87 3.98
N TYR A 27 6.34 -0.91 4.77
CA TYR A 27 7.20 -2.09 4.87
C TYR A 27 7.87 -2.20 6.26
N THR A 28 8.50 -3.34 6.53
CA THR A 28 9.28 -3.61 7.74
C THR A 28 10.65 -4.18 7.38
N ASP A 29 11.51 -4.40 8.39
CA ASP A 29 12.77 -5.13 8.20
C ASP A 29 12.58 -6.60 7.74
N ALA A 30 11.38 -7.17 7.90
CA ALA A 30 11.05 -8.50 7.40
C ALA A 30 10.81 -8.53 5.88
N ASN A 31 10.84 -7.38 5.20
CA ASN A 31 10.58 -7.25 3.76
C ASN A 31 11.88 -6.85 3.02
N PRO A 32 12.86 -7.76 2.88
CA PRO A 32 14.20 -7.41 2.43
C PRO A 32 14.25 -6.90 0.99
N HIS A 33 13.40 -7.42 0.09
CA HIS A 33 13.40 -7.00 -1.30
C HIS A 33 12.85 -5.58 -1.47
N VAL A 34 11.71 -5.27 -0.84
CA VAL A 34 11.15 -3.91 -0.82
C VAL A 34 12.12 -2.94 -0.14
N LYS A 35 12.73 -3.32 0.98
CA LYS A 35 13.72 -2.48 1.65
C LYS A 35 14.93 -2.18 0.77
N LYS A 36 15.45 -3.17 0.03
CA LYS A 36 16.56 -2.96 -0.90
C LYS A 36 16.17 -2.06 -2.07
N LEU A 37 15.01 -2.34 -2.67
CA LEU A 37 14.46 -1.55 -3.77
C LEU A 37 14.33 -0.06 -3.39
N LEU A 38 13.76 0.22 -2.22
CA LEU A 38 13.54 1.59 -1.76
C LEU A 38 14.82 2.29 -1.29
N GLY A 39 15.89 1.54 -1.03
CA GLY A 39 17.20 2.07 -0.68
C GLY A 39 18.13 2.21 -1.88
N ASP A 40 17.67 1.89 -3.09
CA ASP A 40 18.42 1.96 -4.33
C ASP A 40 17.86 3.12 -5.16
N ASP A 41 18.69 4.12 -5.40
CA ASP A 41 18.31 5.38 -6.05
C ASP A 41 17.86 5.16 -7.50
N ASP A 42 18.39 4.15 -8.20
CA ASP A 42 18.03 3.87 -9.59
C ASP A 42 16.58 3.35 -9.68
N TYR A 43 16.22 2.45 -8.77
CA TYR A 43 14.84 1.96 -8.68
C TYR A 43 13.87 3.05 -8.22
N TRP A 44 14.28 3.87 -7.25
CA TRP A 44 13.44 4.97 -6.76
C TRP A 44 13.20 6.02 -7.83
N THR A 45 14.24 6.41 -8.58
CA THR A 45 14.13 7.36 -9.70
C THR A 45 13.22 6.81 -10.80
N ALA A 46 13.37 5.52 -11.15
CA ALA A 46 12.51 4.88 -12.13
C ALA A 46 11.03 4.85 -11.69
N LEU A 47 10.75 4.73 -10.40
CA LEU A 47 9.38 4.83 -9.86
C LEU A 47 8.86 6.27 -9.88
N ASP A 48 9.68 7.27 -9.54
CA ASP A 48 9.33 8.70 -9.61
C ASP A 48 8.96 9.12 -11.04
N ASP A 49 9.72 8.65 -12.04
CA ASP A 49 9.46 8.88 -13.46
C ASP A 49 8.10 8.32 -13.89
N ILE A 50 7.65 7.19 -13.33
CA ILE A 50 6.36 6.58 -13.63
C ILE A 50 5.21 7.34 -12.97
N SER A 51 5.39 7.80 -11.73
CA SER A 51 4.36 8.60 -11.05
C SER A 51 4.22 10.01 -11.62
N GLY A 52 5.34 10.56 -12.10
CA GLY A 52 5.40 11.89 -12.69
C GLY A 52 4.83 12.97 -11.76
N PRO A 53 4.22 14.04 -12.32
CA PRO A 53 3.63 15.12 -11.53
C PRO A 53 2.26 14.78 -10.94
N LEU A 54 1.70 13.60 -11.22
CA LEU A 54 0.27 13.32 -11.01
C LEU A 54 -0.07 12.99 -9.57
N TRP A 55 0.85 12.40 -8.81
CA TRP A 55 0.65 11.97 -7.43
C TRP A 55 1.99 11.79 -6.71
N CYS A 56 1.99 11.94 -5.38
CA CYS A 56 3.22 11.83 -4.58
C CYS A 56 3.29 10.50 -3.85
N ILE A 57 4.46 9.82 -3.91
CA ILE A 57 4.70 8.58 -3.19
C ILE A 57 5.67 8.78 -2.04
N TYR A 58 5.32 8.21 -0.90
CA TYR A 58 6.13 8.13 0.30
C TYR A 58 6.49 6.67 0.59
N ALA A 59 7.57 6.48 1.35
CA ALA A 59 7.96 5.17 1.86
C ALA A 59 8.08 5.25 3.39
N ILE A 60 7.37 4.36 4.10
CA ILE A 60 7.38 4.33 5.56
C ILE A 60 7.76 2.93 6.03
N LYS A 61 8.81 2.92 6.86
CA LYS A 61 9.28 1.72 7.53
C LYS A 61 8.61 1.60 8.91
N ALA A 62 7.61 0.74 9.02
CA ALA A 62 6.98 0.41 10.30
C ALA A 62 7.92 -0.42 11.19
N LYS A 63 7.73 -0.37 12.50
CA LYS A 63 8.47 -1.25 13.42
C LYS A 63 8.05 -2.70 13.20
N GLN A 64 9.02 -3.59 13.09
CA GLN A 64 8.73 -5.00 12.88
C GLN A 64 8.10 -5.63 14.14
N GLY A 65 6.93 -6.25 13.99
CA GLY A 65 6.33 -7.10 15.00
C GLY A 65 7.04 -8.44 15.17
N SER A 66 6.60 -9.23 16.15
CA SER A 66 7.21 -10.54 16.41
C SER A 66 6.18 -11.56 16.89
N HIS A 67 6.31 -12.81 16.45
CA HIS A 67 5.57 -13.90 17.09
C HIS A 67 6.09 -14.13 18.50
N ARG A 68 5.19 -14.08 19.49
CA ARG A 68 5.51 -14.38 20.88
C ARG A 68 4.51 -15.38 21.43
N MET A 69 4.97 -16.23 22.34
CA MET A 69 4.07 -17.09 23.08
C MET A 69 3.18 -16.25 24.00
N PRO A 70 1.87 -16.57 24.08
CA PRO A 70 0.98 -15.87 25.00
C PRO A 70 1.41 -16.11 26.44
N ARG A 71 1.26 -15.10 27.29
CA ARG A 71 1.44 -15.26 28.74
C ARG A 71 0.20 -15.95 29.28
N VAL A 72 0.33 -17.22 29.64
CA VAL A 72 -0.75 -17.99 30.28
C VAL A 72 -0.69 -17.78 31.81
N PRO A 73 -1.80 -17.43 32.47
CA PRO A 73 -1.90 -17.48 33.92
C PRO A 73 -1.64 -18.90 34.42
N ARG A 74 -1.03 -19.06 35.61
CA ARG A 74 -0.54 -20.35 36.14
C ARG A 74 -1.63 -21.41 36.38
N GLU A 75 -2.90 -21.08 36.20
CA GLU A 75 -4.03 -21.93 36.55
C GLU A 75 -4.97 -22.21 35.36
N THR A 76 -4.58 -21.83 34.14
CA THR A 76 -5.44 -21.99 32.95
C THR A 76 -4.78 -22.88 31.92
N VAL A 77 -5.46 -23.95 31.49
CA VAL A 77 -5.07 -24.70 30.30
C VAL A 77 -5.39 -23.84 29.09
N SER A 78 -4.35 -23.41 28.37
CA SER A 78 -4.49 -22.55 27.19
C SER A 78 -3.62 -23.08 26.06
N MET A 79 -4.09 -22.89 24.83
CA MET A 79 -3.34 -23.27 23.63
C MET A 79 -2.10 -22.38 23.49
N MET A 80 -0.91 -23.00 23.46
CA MET A 80 0.37 -22.30 23.28
C MET A 80 0.69 -22.10 21.80
N VAL A 81 -0.15 -21.33 21.10
CA VAL A 81 0.10 -20.94 19.71
C VAL A 81 0.79 -19.57 19.70
N PRO A 82 1.91 -19.41 18.97
CA PRO A 82 2.55 -18.11 18.82
C PRO A 82 1.58 -17.08 18.25
N VAL A 83 1.43 -15.93 18.92
CA VAL A 83 0.57 -14.83 18.47
C VAL A 83 1.46 -13.70 17.96
N TRP A 84 1.05 -13.06 16.86
CA TRP A 84 1.75 -11.86 16.39
C TRP A 84 1.57 -10.73 17.40
N LYS A 85 2.68 -10.18 17.89
CA LYS A 85 2.68 -9.03 18.78
C LYS A 85 3.06 -7.77 18.01
N GLU A 86 2.08 -6.91 17.81
CA GLU A 86 2.25 -5.61 17.16
C GLU A 86 2.95 -4.61 18.11
N PRO A 87 3.99 -3.89 17.65
CA PRO A 87 4.57 -2.76 18.38
C PRO A 87 3.55 -1.63 18.57
N ALA A 88 3.51 -1.04 19.77
CA ALA A 88 2.56 0.03 20.08
C ALA A 88 2.80 1.30 19.25
N GLU A 89 4.05 1.49 18.79
CA GLU A 89 4.47 2.61 17.96
C GLU A 89 3.85 2.60 16.55
N ASN A 90 3.36 1.45 16.09
CA ASN A 90 2.71 1.36 14.78
C ASN A 90 1.22 1.74 14.85
N ARG A 91 0.65 1.93 16.04
CA ARG A 91 -0.82 2.02 16.21
C ARG A 91 -1.43 3.14 15.38
N GLU A 92 -0.88 4.35 15.45
CA GLU A 92 -1.35 5.50 14.66
C GLU A 92 -1.30 5.21 13.15
N LEU A 93 -0.15 4.75 12.66
CA LEU A 93 0.04 4.37 11.25
C LEU A 93 -0.97 3.31 10.78
N LEU A 94 -1.23 2.30 11.61
CA LEU A 94 -2.13 1.20 11.30
C LEU A 94 -3.60 1.67 11.31
N ASP A 95 -3.99 2.46 12.32
CA ASP A 95 -5.34 3.01 12.45
C ASP A 95 -5.65 3.94 11.28
N ASP A 96 -4.72 4.81 10.88
CA ASP A 96 -4.92 5.78 9.79
C ASP A 96 -5.14 5.12 8.43
N PHE A 97 -4.43 4.03 8.14
CA PHE A 97 -4.58 3.29 6.89
C PHE A 97 -5.50 2.06 7.00
N GLY A 98 -6.21 1.90 8.13
CA GLY A 98 -7.11 0.77 8.34
C GLY A 98 -6.42 -0.59 8.14
N ILE A 99 -5.21 -0.74 8.67
CA ILE A 99 -4.39 -1.96 8.55
C ILE A 99 -4.42 -2.71 9.87
N ASP A 100 -4.84 -3.96 9.85
CA ASP A 100 -4.98 -4.76 11.08
C ASP A 100 -3.63 -5.04 11.78
N SER A 101 -2.56 -5.25 11.01
CA SER A 101 -1.24 -5.60 11.56
C SER A 101 -0.11 -5.51 10.54
N THR A 102 1.11 -5.25 11.02
CA THR A 102 2.35 -5.27 10.21
C THR A 102 2.72 -6.65 9.68
N GLN A 103 2.10 -7.74 10.16
CA GLN A 103 2.30 -9.08 9.59
C GLN A 103 1.87 -9.20 8.12
N TYR A 104 1.04 -8.26 7.65
CA TYR A 104 0.53 -8.26 6.28
C TYR A 104 1.35 -7.38 5.32
N LEU A 105 2.37 -6.69 5.83
CA LEU A 105 3.32 -5.90 5.04
C LEU A 105 4.27 -6.80 4.22
N PRO A 106 4.73 -6.36 3.04
CA PRO A 106 4.64 -4.99 2.52
C PRO A 106 3.35 -4.70 1.73
N MET A 107 2.97 -3.42 1.65
CA MET A 107 1.83 -2.98 0.84
C MET A 107 2.00 -1.53 0.36
N LEU A 108 1.29 -1.17 -0.70
CA LEU A 108 1.06 0.20 -1.11
C LEU A 108 -0.33 0.63 -0.63
N SER A 109 -0.42 1.70 0.14
CA SER A 109 -1.69 2.38 0.43
C SER A 109 -1.81 3.60 -0.44
N VAL A 110 -2.85 3.67 -1.27
CA VAL A 110 -3.19 4.88 -2.04
C VAL A 110 -4.25 5.63 -1.26
N PHE A 111 -4.07 6.92 -1.04
CA PHE A 111 -4.99 7.71 -0.24
C PHE A 111 -5.24 9.11 -0.79
N GLY A 112 -6.39 9.67 -0.42
CA GLY A 112 -6.79 11.05 -0.67
C GLY A 112 -7.56 11.61 0.53
N GLU A 113 -7.61 12.92 0.66
CA GLU A 113 -8.36 13.59 1.73
C GLU A 113 -9.88 13.53 1.47
N SER A 114 -10.66 13.19 2.50
CA SER A 114 -12.13 13.19 2.44
C SER A 114 -12.70 14.61 2.42
N GLU A 115 -13.92 14.79 1.90
CA GLU A 115 -14.65 16.07 1.91
C GLU A 115 -15.08 16.53 3.31
N ASP A 116 -15.08 15.62 4.30
CA ASP A 116 -15.66 15.87 5.63
C ASP A 116 -14.94 16.95 6.45
N GLY A 117 -13.78 17.44 5.99
CA GLY A 117 -13.02 18.52 6.62
C GLY A 117 -12.40 18.18 7.98
N GLU A 118 -12.67 16.99 8.53
CA GLU A 118 -12.14 16.51 9.81
C GLU A 118 -10.72 15.90 9.70
N GLY A 119 -10.11 15.92 8.51
CA GLY A 119 -8.80 15.33 8.27
C GLY A 119 -8.82 13.81 8.19
N THR A 120 -9.94 13.23 7.76
CA THR A 120 -10.09 11.79 7.45
C THR A 120 -9.52 11.50 6.06
N ILE A 121 -8.95 10.30 5.89
CA ILE A 121 -8.43 9.84 4.60
C ILE A 121 -9.31 8.72 4.03
N LEU A 122 -9.52 8.75 2.73
CA LEU A 122 -9.98 7.60 1.96
C LEU A 122 -8.75 6.85 1.51
N ASN A 123 -8.69 5.53 1.73
CA ASN A 123 -7.51 4.76 1.36
C ASN A 123 -7.80 3.36 0.79
N LYS A 124 -6.91 2.93 -0.10
CA LYS A 124 -6.94 1.62 -0.72
C LYS A 124 -5.60 0.91 -0.58
N ASN A 125 -5.61 -0.23 0.09
CA ASN A 125 -4.42 -1.05 0.32
C ASN A 125 -4.24 -2.10 -0.79
N VAL A 126 -3.05 -2.12 -1.39
CA VAL A 126 -2.61 -3.10 -2.39
C VAL A 126 -1.44 -3.88 -1.82
N LYS A 127 -1.63 -5.18 -1.58
CA LYS A 127 -0.58 -6.04 -1.02
C LYS A 127 0.56 -6.24 -2.02
N LEU A 128 1.79 -6.02 -1.57
CA LEU A 128 3.00 -6.31 -2.32
C LEU A 128 3.49 -7.70 -1.87
N VAL A 129 3.39 -8.68 -2.75
CA VAL A 129 3.98 -10.01 -2.51
C VAL A 129 5.16 -10.10 -3.45
N ASP A 130 6.36 -10.37 -2.95
CA ASP A 130 7.56 -10.41 -3.77
C ASP A 130 8.40 -11.68 -3.51
N SER A 131 9.12 -12.13 -4.54
CA SER A 131 10.13 -13.19 -4.43
C SER A 131 11.56 -12.71 -4.72
N SER A 132 11.72 -11.50 -5.25
CA SER A 132 13.01 -10.84 -5.48
C SER A 132 12.83 -9.32 -5.53
N VAL A 133 13.95 -8.56 -5.61
CA VAL A 133 13.93 -7.10 -5.77
C VAL A 133 13.28 -6.70 -7.09
N GLU A 134 13.61 -7.41 -8.17
CA GLU A 134 13.08 -7.17 -9.51
C GLU A 134 11.58 -7.47 -9.58
N ASP A 135 11.11 -8.50 -8.88
CA ASP A 135 9.69 -8.82 -8.78
C ASP A 135 8.93 -7.77 -7.96
N ALA A 136 9.51 -7.26 -6.87
CA ALA A 136 8.96 -6.13 -6.12
C ALA A 136 8.85 -4.87 -7.00
N PHE A 137 9.89 -4.57 -7.78
CA PHE A 137 9.91 -3.44 -8.72
C PHE A 137 8.88 -3.61 -9.82
N ALA A 138 8.81 -4.77 -10.46
CA ALA A 138 7.85 -5.04 -11.52
C ALA A 138 6.41 -4.84 -11.04
N LYS A 139 6.09 -5.27 -9.81
CA LYS A 139 4.77 -5.09 -9.20
C LYS A 139 4.47 -3.64 -8.84
N LEU A 140 5.41 -2.94 -8.22
CA LEU A 140 5.25 -1.51 -7.95
C LEU A 140 5.05 -0.73 -9.24
N ARG A 141 5.88 -0.98 -10.26
CA ARG A 141 5.75 -0.40 -11.60
C ARG A 141 4.39 -0.67 -12.23
N GLU A 142 3.89 -1.91 -12.17
CA GLU A 142 2.57 -2.27 -12.72
C GLU A 142 1.46 -1.48 -12.01
N VAL A 143 1.49 -1.44 -10.68
CA VAL A 143 0.49 -0.71 -9.89
C VAL A 143 0.59 0.80 -10.12
N PHE A 144 1.79 1.35 -10.21
CA PHE A 144 2.00 2.78 -10.44
C PHE A 144 1.51 3.21 -11.81
N LEU A 145 1.77 2.41 -12.85
CA LEU A 145 1.24 2.67 -14.19
C LEU A 145 -0.29 2.68 -14.19
N ILE A 146 -0.93 1.73 -13.51
CA ILE A 146 -2.40 1.70 -13.41
C ILE A 146 -2.95 2.96 -12.73
N ILE A 147 -2.28 3.40 -11.65
CA ILE A 147 -2.67 4.60 -10.90
C ILE A 147 -2.45 5.85 -11.75
N SER A 148 -1.28 6.01 -12.37
CA SER A 148 -0.95 7.14 -13.25
C SER A 148 -1.91 7.21 -14.44
N GLU A 149 -2.18 6.09 -15.13
CA GLU A 149 -3.14 6.04 -16.25
C GLU A 149 -4.58 6.36 -15.81
N ALA A 150 -4.98 5.94 -14.60
CA ALA A 150 -6.28 6.29 -14.04
C ALA A 150 -6.34 7.79 -13.71
N ALA A 151 -5.25 8.34 -13.18
CA ALA A 151 -5.14 9.75 -12.84
C ALA A 151 -5.15 10.66 -14.08
N GLU A 152 -4.48 10.27 -15.17
CA GLU A 152 -4.47 11.00 -16.45
C GLU A 152 -5.85 11.09 -17.12
N LYS A 153 -6.70 10.09 -16.90
CA LYS A 153 -8.07 10.06 -17.45
C LYS A 153 -9.03 10.99 -16.71
N ILE A 154 -8.63 11.54 -15.56
CA ILE A 154 -9.40 12.55 -14.85
C ILE A 154 -9.19 13.87 -15.60
N SER A 155 -10.27 14.45 -16.13
CA SER A 155 -10.18 15.74 -16.82
C SER A 155 -9.62 16.81 -15.87
N ALA A 156 -8.86 17.76 -16.42
CA ALA A 156 -8.21 18.83 -15.65
C ALA A 156 -9.16 19.59 -14.70
N GLU A 157 -10.45 19.67 -15.04
CA GLU A 157 -11.51 20.26 -14.21
C GLU A 157 -11.78 19.53 -12.89
N TYR A 158 -11.44 18.24 -12.79
CA TYR A 158 -11.66 17.39 -11.60
C TYR A 158 -10.36 16.94 -10.93
N MET A 159 -9.19 17.40 -11.38
CA MET A 159 -7.91 17.05 -10.75
C MET A 159 -7.81 17.58 -9.30
N ASN A 160 -8.52 18.67 -8.98
CA ASN A 160 -8.62 19.20 -7.62
C ASN A 160 -9.75 18.55 -6.78
N ASP A 161 -10.55 17.66 -7.36
CA ASP A 161 -11.59 16.90 -6.65
C ASP A 161 -10.98 15.58 -6.15
N ASN A 162 -10.54 15.60 -4.89
CA ASN A 162 -9.84 14.50 -4.23
C ASN A 162 -10.66 13.20 -4.26
N ILE A 163 -11.98 13.30 -4.09
CA ILE A 163 -12.88 12.14 -4.03
C ILE A 163 -12.99 11.48 -5.38
N ARG A 164 -13.22 12.26 -6.44
CA ARG A 164 -13.34 11.71 -7.79
C ARG A 164 -12.03 11.10 -8.25
N ALA A 165 -10.91 11.75 -7.94
CA ALA A 165 -9.60 11.23 -8.26
C ALA A 165 -9.31 9.91 -7.54
N TYR A 166 -9.55 9.87 -6.23
CA TYR A 166 -9.43 8.66 -5.44
C TYR A 166 -10.34 7.54 -5.95
N THR A 167 -11.61 7.85 -6.25
CA THR A 167 -12.62 6.88 -6.69
C THR A 167 -12.24 6.26 -8.04
N ALA A 168 -11.78 7.07 -9.00
CA ALA A 168 -11.31 6.57 -10.30
C ALA A 168 -10.15 5.57 -10.14
N VAL A 169 -9.19 5.91 -9.28
CA VAL A 169 -8.05 5.05 -8.97
C VAL A 169 -8.49 3.80 -8.21
N GLU A 170 -9.41 3.92 -7.26
CA GLU A 170 -9.96 2.78 -6.53
C GLU A 170 -10.61 1.78 -7.50
N TYR A 171 -11.41 2.24 -8.45
CA TYR A 171 -12.02 1.38 -9.47
C TYR A 171 -10.96 0.68 -10.34
N ALA A 172 -9.92 1.39 -10.75
CA ALA A 172 -8.82 0.82 -11.53
C ALA A 172 -8.07 -0.28 -10.74
N LEU A 173 -7.77 -0.02 -9.46
CA LEU A 173 -7.11 -0.97 -8.57
C LEU A 173 -7.99 -2.18 -8.24
N LYS A 174 -9.31 -2.00 -8.15
CA LYS A 174 -10.25 -3.11 -7.95
C LYS A 174 -10.23 -4.05 -9.15
N GLY A 175 -10.30 -3.51 -10.37
CA GLY A 175 -10.20 -4.30 -11.60
C GLY A 175 -8.87 -5.06 -11.70
N TYR A 176 -7.77 -4.43 -11.28
CA TYR A 176 -6.47 -5.08 -11.19
C TYR A 176 -6.48 -6.30 -10.24
N ASN A 177 -6.97 -6.14 -9.02
CA ASN A 177 -7.03 -7.22 -8.04
C ASN A 177 -7.91 -8.40 -8.49
N GLU A 178 -9.03 -8.11 -9.15
CA GLU A 178 -9.91 -9.13 -9.74
C GLU A 178 -9.18 -9.92 -10.84
N LEU A 179 -8.49 -9.24 -11.76
CA LEU A 179 -7.69 -9.88 -12.81
C LEU A 179 -6.55 -10.74 -12.25
N GLN A 180 -5.85 -10.27 -11.22
CA GLN A 180 -4.80 -11.04 -10.56
C GLN A 180 -5.35 -12.29 -9.88
N SER A 181 -6.53 -12.20 -9.28
CA SER A 181 -7.23 -13.35 -8.68
C SER A 181 -7.60 -14.39 -9.74
N VAL A 182 -8.13 -13.95 -10.89
CA VAL A 182 -8.44 -14.84 -12.02
C VAL A 182 -7.18 -15.50 -12.58
N LYS A 183 -6.09 -14.75 -12.78
CA LYS A 183 -4.80 -15.29 -13.23
C LYS A 183 -4.26 -16.37 -12.29
N ARG A 184 -4.39 -16.17 -10.96
CA ARG A 184 -3.99 -17.18 -9.96
C ARG A 184 -4.81 -18.46 -10.08
N VAL A 185 -6.13 -18.36 -10.18
CA VAL A 185 -7.02 -19.54 -10.35
C VAL A 185 -6.69 -20.27 -11.65
N ALA A 186 -6.49 -19.56 -12.75
CA ALA A 186 -6.10 -20.15 -14.03
C ALA A 186 -4.75 -20.88 -13.97
N LYS A 187 -3.77 -20.34 -13.23
CA LYS A 187 -2.46 -20.98 -13.01
C LYS A 187 -2.59 -22.28 -12.22
N ILE A 188 -3.40 -22.29 -11.15
CA ILE A 188 -3.68 -23.49 -10.35
C ILE A 188 -4.37 -24.55 -11.23
N TRP A 189 -5.36 -24.16 -12.02
CA TRP A 189 -6.08 -25.07 -12.90
C TRP A 189 -5.16 -25.70 -13.96
N LYS A 190 -4.27 -24.90 -14.57
CA LYS A 190 -3.24 -25.42 -15.50
C LYS A 190 -2.29 -26.40 -14.82
N ALA A 191 -1.83 -26.11 -13.60
CA ALA A 191 -0.97 -27.00 -12.83
C ALA A 191 -1.68 -28.32 -12.51
N LEU A 192 -2.94 -28.29 -12.08
CA LEU A 192 -3.74 -29.50 -11.81
C LEU A 192 -3.94 -30.34 -13.07
N LYS A 193 -4.10 -29.70 -14.23
CA LYS A 193 -4.25 -30.39 -15.53
C LYS A 193 -2.93 -31.03 -16.01
N SER A 194 -1.77 -30.48 -15.66
CA SER A 194 -0.47 -31.08 -16.01
C SER A 194 -0.05 -32.26 -15.12
N TYR A 195 -0.72 -32.46 -13.97
CA TYR A 195 -0.48 -33.59 -13.07
C TYR A 195 -1.39 -34.79 -13.34
N ARG A 196 -2.24 -34.72 -14.36
CA ARG A 196 -3.27 -35.72 -14.70
C ARG A 196 -3.07 -36.20 -16.12
#